data_AF-A0A976CTZ9-F1
#
_entry.id   AF-A0A976CTZ9-F1
#
_cell.length_a   1.000
_cell.length_b   1.000
_cell.length_c   1.000
_cell.angle_alpha   90.00
_cell.angle_beta   90.00
_cell.angle_gamma   90.00
#
_symmetry.space_group_name_H-M   'P 1'
#
loop_
_entity.id
_entity.type
_entity.pdbx_description
1 polymer ?
#
loop_
_entity_poly.entity_id
_entity_poly.type
_entity_poly.pdbx_seq_one_letter_code
_entity_poly.pdbx_strand_id
1 'polypeptide(L)'
;MATPFLNRELSWIEFNQRVLFQAQREDLPLLERIKFLAITASNLDEFFQVRIGGLMLMERAGRKTPDASGHTPSKQLELLRKRILQFIDDQYHLLHGVLLPQLAKHDVHVLDPQRLNESQKTSLRATYEHAIMPVLTPLSYDPSEPAPTLPALTPILACRIQHPETQEKRFAFIPLPESLGRRIPLTNSPTTFILLEDLVALHASSLFPGENVTSTGVFRLTRNGDITVEEDNTHDLADEMEEVLTARR
;
A
#
# COMPACT_ATOMS: atom_id res chain seq x y z
N MET A 1 28.91 22.39 -12.39
CA MET A 1 29.86 21.66 -11.54
C MET A 1 29.09 20.52 -10.90
N ALA A 2 29.66 19.31 -10.83
CA ALA A 2 29.02 18.21 -10.11
C ALA A 2 28.99 18.56 -8.62
N THR A 3 27.81 18.59 -8.03
CA THR A 3 27.59 18.74 -6.60
C THR A 3 28.17 17.51 -5.88
N PRO A 4 28.96 17.66 -4.80
CA PRO A 4 29.60 16.54 -4.11
C PRO A 4 28.62 15.72 -3.24
N PHE A 5 27.33 16.10 -3.22
CA PHE A 5 26.32 15.51 -2.35
C PHE A 5 25.40 14.57 -3.12
N LEU A 6 25.11 13.42 -2.51
CA LEU A 6 24.06 12.53 -2.97
C LEU A 6 22.69 13.10 -2.57
N ASN A 7 21.69 12.91 -3.43
CA ASN A 7 20.31 13.24 -3.08
C ASN A 7 19.87 12.38 -1.89
N ARG A 8 19.34 13.05 -0.85
CA ARG A 8 18.90 12.42 0.40
C ARG A 8 17.85 11.34 0.17
N GLU A 9 16.85 11.64 -0.65
CA GLU A 9 15.69 10.77 -0.85
C GLU A 9 16.06 9.52 -1.65
N LEU A 10 16.91 9.66 -2.67
CA LEU A 10 17.48 8.51 -3.38
C LEU A 10 18.38 7.67 -2.47
N SER A 11 19.20 8.32 -1.63
CA SER A 11 20.03 7.62 -0.63
C SER A 11 19.17 6.83 0.37
N TRP A 12 17.99 7.34 0.72
CA TRP A 12 17.03 6.62 1.56
C TRP A 12 16.48 5.38 0.86
N ILE A 13 16.16 5.44 -0.44
CA ILE A 13 15.75 4.25 -1.20
C ILE A 13 16.87 3.21 -1.25
N GLU A 14 18.13 3.62 -1.41
CA GLU A 14 19.27 2.68 -1.34
C GLU A 14 19.47 2.08 0.06
N PHE A 15 19.13 2.82 1.12
CA PHE A 15 19.04 2.23 2.45
C PHE A 15 17.99 1.12 2.50
N ASN A 16 16.78 1.37 1.98
CA ASN A 16 15.73 0.35 2.00
C ASN A 16 16.07 -0.85 1.07
N GLN A 17 16.82 -0.63 0.00
CA GLN A 17 17.41 -1.71 -0.81
C GLN A 17 18.35 -2.59 0.01
N ARG A 18 19.17 -2.01 0.89
CA ARG A 18 20.01 -2.81 1.81
C ARG A 18 19.21 -3.62 2.82
N VAL A 19 18.03 -3.13 3.22
CA VAL A 19 17.09 -3.93 4.03
C VAL A 19 16.52 -5.09 3.20
N LEU A 20 16.19 -4.86 1.92
CA LEU A 20 15.76 -5.93 1.01
C LEU A 20 16.84 -7.00 0.82
N PHE A 21 18.13 -6.63 0.82
CA PHE A 21 19.23 -7.61 0.79
C PHE A 21 19.20 -8.57 2.00
N GLN A 22 18.68 -8.16 3.16
CA GLN A 22 18.49 -9.09 4.28
C GLN A 22 17.45 -10.17 3.95
N ALA A 23 16.41 -9.86 3.15
CA ALA A 23 15.46 -10.87 2.69
C ALA A 23 16.07 -11.86 1.67
N GLN A 24 17.17 -11.49 1.01
CA GLN A 24 17.87 -12.33 0.04
C GLN A 24 18.87 -13.29 0.68
N ARG A 25 19.29 -13.02 1.91
CA ARG A 25 20.26 -13.82 2.67
C ARG A 25 19.76 -15.22 3.01
N GLU A 26 20.31 -16.23 2.36
CA GLU A 26 19.94 -17.64 2.58
C GLU A 26 20.44 -18.21 3.91
N ASP A 27 21.37 -17.52 4.57
CA ASP A 27 21.84 -17.86 5.91
C ASP A 27 20.86 -17.46 7.03
N LEU A 28 19.76 -16.75 6.69
CA LEU A 28 18.71 -16.39 7.62
C LEU A 28 17.52 -17.38 7.52
N PRO A 29 16.81 -17.63 8.64
CA PRO A 29 15.57 -18.40 8.60
C PRO A 29 14.55 -17.82 7.63
N LEU A 30 13.83 -18.69 6.91
CA LEU A 30 12.91 -18.27 5.83
C LEU A 30 11.86 -17.25 6.28
N LEU A 31 11.28 -17.42 7.47
CA LEU A 31 10.30 -16.46 8.00
C LEU A 31 10.93 -15.12 8.36
N GLU A 32 12.20 -15.07 8.77
CA GLU A 32 12.91 -13.80 9.00
C GLU A 32 13.15 -13.06 7.68
N ARG A 33 13.45 -13.80 6.61
CA ARG A 33 13.57 -13.22 5.26
C ARG A 33 12.26 -12.61 4.78
N ILE A 34 11.14 -13.27 5.03
CA ILE A 34 9.80 -12.74 4.74
C ILE A 34 9.49 -11.50 5.57
N LYS A 35 9.88 -11.48 6.85
CA LYS A 35 9.74 -10.29 7.69
C LYS A 35 10.56 -9.12 7.14
N PHE A 36 11.80 -9.34 6.70
CA PHE A 36 12.59 -8.28 6.05
C PHE A 36 11.92 -7.73 4.80
N LEU A 37 11.35 -8.60 3.94
CA LEU A 37 10.56 -8.15 2.81
C LEU A 37 9.35 -7.30 3.26
N ALA A 38 8.62 -7.73 4.29
CA ALA A 38 7.50 -6.95 4.83
C ALA A 38 7.95 -5.59 5.39
N ILE A 39 9.06 -5.54 6.13
CA ILE A 39 9.68 -4.31 6.66
C ILE A 39 9.98 -3.35 5.51
N THR A 40 10.52 -3.84 4.40
CA THR A 40 10.81 -2.96 3.25
C THR A 40 9.58 -2.29 2.66
N ALA A 41 8.43 -2.97 2.65
CA ALA A 41 7.16 -2.41 2.22
C ALA A 41 6.62 -1.39 3.23
N SER A 42 6.70 -1.68 4.54
CA SER A 42 6.29 -0.74 5.59
C SER A 42 7.14 0.54 5.60
N ASN A 43 8.45 0.42 5.44
CA ASN A 43 9.35 1.56 5.29
C ASN A 43 8.93 2.41 4.08
N LEU A 44 8.59 1.77 2.96
CA LEU A 44 8.18 2.47 1.75
C LEU A 44 6.86 3.22 1.98
N ASP A 45 5.91 2.65 2.74
CA ASP A 45 4.68 3.36 3.12
C ASP A 45 4.99 4.67 3.85
N GLU A 46 5.82 4.63 4.90
CA GLU A 46 6.23 5.82 5.65
C GLU A 46 6.92 6.86 4.75
N PHE A 47 7.82 6.39 3.88
CA PHE A 47 8.50 7.25 2.91
C PHE A 47 7.53 7.96 1.96
N PHE A 48 6.48 7.27 1.51
CA PHE A 48 5.45 7.89 0.69
C PHE A 48 4.63 8.93 1.47
N GLN A 49 4.23 8.61 2.71
CA GLN A 49 3.42 9.50 3.53
C GLN A 49 4.16 10.80 3.89
N VAL A 50 5.47 10.73 4.13
CA VAL A 50 6.27 11.86 4.59
C VAL A 50 7.06 12.51 3.45
N ARG A 51 7.99 11.77 2.84
CA ARG A 51 8.99 12.35 1.91
C ARG A 51 8.41 12.64 0.54
N ILE A 52 7.73 11.66 -0.07
CA ILE A 52 7.05 11.88 -1.37
C ILE A 52 5.94 12.91 -1.22
N GLY A 53 5.14 12.82 -0.15
CA GLY A 53 4.11 13.81 0.16
C GLY A 53 4.65 15.23 0.24
N GLY A 54 5.78 15.44 0.92
CA GLY A 54 6.45 16.74 1.04
C GLY A 54 6.98 17.27 -0.30
N LEU A 55 7.62 16.41 -1.09
CA LEU A 55 8.08 16.75 -2.44
C LEU A 55 6.92 17.16 -3.36
N MET A 56 5.81 16.42 -3.32
CA MET A 56 4.61 16.74 -4.10
C MET A 56 3.98 18.07 -3.68
N LEU A 57 4.00 18.41 -2.38
CA LEU A 57 3.52 19.70 -1.90
C LEU A 57 4.40 20.84 -2.42
N MET A 58 5.73 20.69 -2.35
CA MET A 58 6.68 21.67 -2.88
C MET A 58 6.54 21.86 -4.39
N GLU A 59 6.38 20.77 -5.14
CA GLU A 59 6.13 20.82 -6.59
C GLU A 59 4.84 21.59 -6.93
N ARG A 60 3.73 21.29 -6.23
CA ARG A 60 2.45 21.97 -6.42
C ARG A 60 2.50 23.46 -6.09
N ALA A 61 3.31 23.84 -5.10
CA ALA A 61 3.60 25.23 -4.76
C ALA A 61 4.53 25.92 -5.78
N GLY A 62 5.00 25.20 -6.80
CA GLY A 62 5.88 25.75 -7.84
C GLY A 62 7.31 26.01 -7.35
N ARG A 63 7.75 25.41 -6.23
CA ARG A 63 9.13 25.58 -5.74
C ARG A 63 10.12 25.01 -6.74
N LYS A 64 11.11 25.83 -7.12
CA LYS A 64 12.19 25.46 -8.05
C LYS A 64 13.57 25.44 -7.41
N THR A 65 13.67 25.78 -6.13
CA THR A 65 14.93 25.74 -5.40
C THR A 65 15.46 24.30 -5.37
N PRO A 66 16.66 24.05 -5.92
CA PRO A 66 17.26 22.73 -5.86
C PRO A 66 17.70 22.36 -4.44
N ASP A 67 17.75 21.07 -4.13
CA ASP A 67 18.40 20.57 -2.91
C ASP A 67 19.93 20.65 -3.00
N ALA A 68 20.62 20.18 -1.96
CA ALA A 68 22.09 20.14 -1.92
C ALA A 68 22.72 19.28 -3.04
N SER A 69 21.96 18.33 -3.61
CA SER A 69 22.39 17.53 -4.76
C SER A 69 22.16 18.25 -6.11
N GLY A 70 21.49 19.39 -6.12
CA GLY A 70 21.21 20.18 -7.32
C GLY A 70 19.91 19.76 -8.04
N HIS A 71 19.00 19.06 -7.36
CA HIS A 71 17.73 18.62 -7.95
C HIS A 71 16.54 19.40 -7.38
N THR A 72 15.72 19.94 -8.29
CA THR A 72 14.43 20.54 -7.94
C THR A 72 13.44 19.46 -7.44
N PRO A 73 12.38 19.82 -6.70
CA PRO A 73 11.38 18.85 -6.25
C PRO A 73 10.81 17.97 -7.37
N SER A 74 10.45 18.57 -8.52
CA SER A 74 9.98 17.82 -9.69
C SER A 74 11.03 16.83 -10.22
N LYS A 75 12.31 17.24 -10.26
CA LYS A 75 13.38 16.35 -10.72
C LYS A 75 13.61 15.20 -9.73
N GLN A 76 13.53 15.47 -8.42
CA GLN A 76 13.61 14.43 -7.40
C GLN A 76 12.47 13.42 -7.54
N LEU A 77 11.22 13.86 -7.71
CA LEU A 77 10.07 12.99 -7.93
C LEU A 77 10.22 12.10 -9.18
N GLU A 78 10.74 12.65 -10.28
CA GLU A 78 11.02 11.89 -11.51
C GLU A 78 12.05 10.78 -11.26
N LEU A 79 13.18 11.12 -10.63
CA LEU A 79 14.25 10.16 -10.33
C LEU A 79 13.79 9.09 -9.33
N LEU A 80 13.08 9.51 -8.28
CA LEU A 80 12.51 8.62 -7.27
C LEU A 80 11.51 7.65 -7.89
N ARG A 81 10.60 8.12 -8.76
CA ARG A 81 9.65 7.25 -9.46
C ARG A 81 10.37 6.11 -10.19
N LYS A 82 11.41 6.43 -10.98
CA LYS A 82 12.18 5.42 -11.71
C LYS A 82 12.80 4.40 -10.76
N ARG A 83 13.43 4.87 -9.68
CA ARG A 83 14.14 4.00 -8.74
C ARG A 83 13.20 3.15 -7.87
N ILE A 84 12.08 3.71 -7.45
CA ILE A 84 11.05 3.03 -6.66
C ILE A 84 10.39 1.92 -7.48
N LEU A 85 10.10 2.15 -8.77
CA LEU A 85 9.55 1.09 -9.63
C LEU A 85 10.50 -0.11 -9.71
N GLN A 86 11.80 0.13 -9.91
CA GLN A 86 12.81 -0.93 -9.87
C GLN A 86 12.85 -1.64 -8.51
N PHE A 87 12.76 -0.89 -7.41
CA PHE A 87 12.74 -1.47 -6.06
C PHE A 87 11.53 -2.39 -5.85
N ILE A 88 10.36 -1.97 -6.30
CA ILE A 88 9.13 -2.76 -6.24
C ILE A 88 9.27 -4.03 -7.08
N ASP A 89 9.82 -3.93 -8.30
CA ASP A 89 10.08 -5.09 -9.15
C ASP A 89 11.02 -6.09 -8.46
N ASP A 90 12.08 -5.62 -7.80
CA ASP A 90 13.00 -6.47 -7.02
C ASP A 90 12.26 -7.19 -5.87
N GLN A 91 11.37 -6.49 -5.16
CA GLN A 91 10.55 -7.08 -4.09
C GLN A 91 9.65 -8.20 -4.62
N TYR A 92 8.93 -7.96 -5.72
CA TYR A 92 8.03 -8.96 -6.31
C TYR A 92 8.78 -10.13 -6.92
N HIS A 93 9.94 -9.89 -7.54
CA HIS A 93 10.80 -10.95 -8.04
C HIS A 93 11.27 -11.86 -6.90
N LEU A 94 11.71 -11.29 -5.77
CA LEU A 94 12.10 -12.06 -4.60
C LEU A 94 10.92 -12.84 -4.00
N LEU A 95 9.75 -12.19 -3.87
CA LEU A 95 8.55 -12.80 -3.29
C LEU A 95 8.10 -14.02 -4.11
N HIS A 96 7.86 -13.83 -5.41
CA HIS A 96 7.28 -14.87 -6.27
C HIS A 96 8.31 -15.86 -6.79
N GLY A 97 9.53 -15.41 -7.09
CA GLY A 97 10.58 -16.23 -7.65
C GLY A 97 11.30 -17.10 -6.62
N VAL A 98 11.35 -16.67 -5.35
CA VAL A 98 12.17 -17.33 -4.32
C VAL A 98 11.37 -17.67 -3.06
N LEU A 99 10.77 -16.68 -2.40
CA LEU A 99 10.23 -16.88 -1.05
C LEU A 99 8.97 -17.75 -1.03
N LEU A 100 7.98 -17.49 -1.90
CA LEU A 100 6.77 -18.32 -1.98
C LEU A 100 7.08 -19.77 -2.40
N PRO A 101 7.93 -20.04 -3.41
CA PRO A 101 8.36 -21.41 -3.72
C PRO A 101 9.08 -22.10 -2.55
N GLN A 102 9.91 -21.39 -1.79
CA GLN A 102 10.59 -21.96 -0.63
C GLN A 102 9.59 -22.26 0.51
N LEU A 103 8.62 -21.38 0.76
CA LEU A 103 7.55 -21.62 1.73
C LEU A 103 6.74 -22.88 1.39
N ALA A 104 6.43 -23.07 0.10
CA ALA A 104 5.70 -24.24 -0.36
C ALA A 104 6.46 -25.55 -0.09
N LYS A 105 7.80 -25.56 -0.07
CA LYS A 105 8.60 -26.73 0.31
C LYS A 105 8.52 -27.07 1.80
N HIS A 106 8.04 -26.13 2.62
CA HIS A 106 7.82 -26.27 4.06
C HIS A 106 6.32 -26.32 4.40
N ASP A 107 5.47 -26.74 3.44
CA ASP A 107 4.01 -26.88 3.60
C ASP A 107 3.28 -25.59 4.02
N VAL A 108 3.85 -24.43 3.67
CA VAL A 108 3.21 -23.12 3.83
C VAL A 108 2.71 -22.64 2.47
N HIS A 109 1.39 -22.53 2.32
CA HIS A 109 0.76 -22.25 1.04
C HIS A 109 -0.21 -21.07 1.12
N VAL A 110 -0.09 -20.16 0.16
CA VAL A 110 -1.12 -19.17 -0.15
C VAL A 110 -2.01 -19.76 -1.23
N LEU A 111 -3.29 -19.92 -0.95
CA LEU A 111 -4.25 -20.50 -1.88
C LEU A 111 -4.65 -19.49 -2.96
N ASP A 112 -4.64 -19.96 -4.20
CA ASP A 112 -5.25 -19.27 -5.33
C ASP A 112 -6.77 -19.53 -5.30
N PRO A 113 -7.61 -18.48 -5.24
CA PRO A 113 -9.07 -18.58 -5.28
C PRO A 113 -9.61 -19.45 -6.41
N GLN A 114 -8.95 -19.42 -7.58
CA GLN A 114 -9.37 -20.15 -8.77
C GLN A 114 -9.07 -21.66 -8.69
N ARG A 115 -8.20 -22.07 -7.76
CA ARG A 115 -7.73 -23.46 -7.60
C ARG A 115 -8.29 -24.15 -6.36
N LEU A 116 -9.22 -23.51 -5.66
CA LEU A 116 -9.87 -24.11 -4.49
C LEU A 116 -10.69 -25.34 -4.88
N ASN A 117 -10.52 -26.43 -4.13
CA ASN A 117 -11.40 -27.59 -4.24
C ASN A 117 -12.71 -27.37 -3.46
N GLU A 118 -13.71 -28.23 -3.68
CA GLU A 118 -15.03 -28.07 -3.07
C GLU A 118 -15.01 -28.09 -1.54
N SER A 119 -14.21 -28.95 -0.92
CA SER A 119 -14.07 -29.01 0.54
C SER A 119 -13.49 -27.70 1.11
N GLN A 120 -12.46 -27.15 0.46
CA GLN A 120 -11.86 -25.87 0.83
C GLN A 120 -12.86 -24.72 0.67
N LYS A 121 -13.62 -24.68 -0.44
CA LYS A 121 -14.67 -23.68 -0.66
C LYS A 121 -15.73 -23.73 0.44
N THR A 122 -16.21 -24.91 0.81
CA THR A 122 -17.21 -25.05 1.87
C THR A 122 -16.68 -24.55 3.21
N SER A 123 -15.45 -24.92 3.58
CA SER A 123 -14.81 -24.48 4.83
C SER A 123 -14.62 -22.96 4.85
N LEU A 124 -14.04 -22.39 3.80
CA LEU A 124 -13.79 -20.94 3.69
C LEU A 124 -15.09 -20.13 3.64
N ARG A 125 -16.12 -20.65 2.96
CA ARG A 125 -17.45 -20.03 2.93
C ARG A 125 -18.06 -19.95 4.32
N ALA A 126 -17.96 -21.03 5.12
CA ALA A 126 -18.46 -21.01 6.49
C ALA A 126 -17.73 -19.97 7.34
N THR A 127 -16.40 -19.86 7.22
CA THR A 127 -15.63 -18.79 7.89
C THR A 127 -16.07 -17.41 7.42
N TYR A 128 -16.26 -17.23 6.12
CA TYR A 128 -16.73 -15.97 5.56
C TYR A 128 -18.09 -15.56 6.12
N GLU A 129 -19.11 -16.43 6.03
CA GLU A 129 -20.48 -16.13 6.45
C GLU A 129 -20.60 -15.85 7.96
N HIS A 130 -19.86 -16.58 8.80
CA HIS A 130 -20.01 -16.50 10.26
C HIS A 130 -19.08 -15.50 10.94
N ALA A 131 -17.87 -15.26 10.40
CA ALA A 131 -16.85 -14.45 11.06
C ALA A 131 -16.47 -13.17 10.30
N ILE A 132 -16.54 -13.17 8.96
CA ILE A 132 -16.04 -12.06 8.14
C ILE A 132 -17.18 -11.15 7.70
N MET A 133 -18.17 -11.69 6.98
CA MET A 133 -19.29 -10.94 6.42
C MET A 133 -20.02 -10.04 7.44
N PRO A 134 -20.29 -10.48 8.69
CA PRO A 134 -21.03 -9.67 9.67
C PRO A 134 -20.32 -8.38 10.10
N VAL A 135 -19.00 -8.30 9.92
CA VAL A 135 -18.21 -7.10 10.29
C VAL A 135 -17.80 -6.25 9.09
N LEU A 136 -18.15 -6.67 7.86
CA LEU A 136 -17.92 -5.87 6.67
C LEU A 136 -18.99 -4.78 6.56
N THR A 137 -18.56 -3.55 6.26
CA THR A 137 -19.48 -2.43 6.03
C THR A 137 -19.25 -1.87 4.62
N PRO A 138 -20.06 -2.28 3.63
CA PRO A 138 -19.99 -1.72 2.28
C PRO A 138 -20.36 -0.24 2.27
N LEU A 139 -19.52 0.57 1.62
CA LEU A 139 -19.74 1.99 1.40
C LEU A 139 -20.15 2.20 -0.06
N SER A 140 -21.43 2.43 -0.29
CA SER A 140 -21.96 2.75 -1.61
C SER A 140 -21.42 4.11 -2.09
N TYR A 141 -21.14 4.22 -3.39
CA TYR A 141 -20.71 5.45 -4.03
C TYR A 141 -21.47 5.66 -5.33
N ASP A 142 -22.21 6.77 -5.38
CA ASP A 142 -22.82 7.34 -6.57
C ASP A 142 -22.01 8.58 -6.98
N PRO A 143 -21.64 8.75 -8.27
CA PRO A 143 -20.93 9.93 -8.75
C PRO A 143 -21.63 11.28 -8.48
N SER A 144 -22.93 11.28 -8.23
CA SER A 144 -23.71 12.47 -7.87
C SER A 144 -23.56 12.89 -6.41
N GLU A 145 -22.96 12.04 -5.57
CA GLU A 145 -22.73 12.30 -4.14
C GLU A 145 -21.24 12.51 -3.83
N PRO A 146 -20.91 13.20 -2.71
CA PRO A 146 -19.53 13.26 -2.24
C PRO A 146 -18.95 11.87 -2.00
N ALA A 147 -17.72 11.64 -2.44
CA ALA A 147 -17.06 10.36 -2.26
C ALA A 147 -16.92 10.00 -0.77
N PRO A 148 -17.14 8.72 -0.39
CA PRO A 148 -17.00 8.31 1.00
C PRO A 148 -15.54 8.45 1.47
N THR A 149 -15.36 8.74 2.76
CA THR A 149 -14.03 8.74 3.36
C THR A 149 -13.50 7.32 3.47
N LEU A 150 -12.46 7.01 2.70
CA LEU A 150 -11.78 5.72 2.73
C LEU A 150 -10.53 5.75 3.63
N PRO A 151 -10.30 4.70 4.44
CA PRO A 151 -9.12 4.62 5.30
C PRO A 151 -7.83 4.52 4.49
N ALA A 152 -6.75 5.11 5.01
CA ALA A 152 -5.41 4.95 4.45
C ALA A 152 -4.78 3.63 4.94
N LEU A 153 -3.85 3.10 4.14
CA LEU A 153 -3.05 1.89 4.41
C LEU A 153 -3.84 0.61 4.69
N THR A 154 -5.16 0.63 4.51
CA THR A 154 -6.04 -0.54 4.58
C THR A 154 -6.37 -1.05 3.17
N PRO A 155 -6.30 -2.36 2.90
CA PRO A 155 -6.85 -2.94 1.67
C PRO A 155 -8.35 -2.67 1.56
N ILE A 156 -8.81 -2.27 0.39
CA ILE A 156 -10.21 -1.96 0.09
C ILE A 156 -10.61 -2.75 -1.14
N LEU A 157 -11.70 -3.50 -1.04
CA LEU A 157 -12.32 -4.13 -2.21
C LEU A 157 -13.29 -3.14 -2.85
N ALA A 158 -13.02 -2.77 -4.10
CA ALA A 158 -13.97 -2.07 -4.96
C ALA A 158 -14.86 -3.10 -5.66
N CYS A 159 -16.18 -2.89 -5.62
CA CYS A 159 -17.17 -3.67 -6.34
C CYS A 159 -17.88 -2.76 -7.34
N ARG A 160 -17.99 -3.21 -8.60
CA ARG A 160 -18.91 -2.62 -9.57
C ARG A 160 -20.21 -3.38 -9.55
N ILE A 161 -21.28 -2.71 -9.16
CA ILE A 161 -22.60 -3.29 -8.95
C ILE A 161 -23.51 -2.80 -10.07
N GLN A 162 -24.37 -3.70 -10.55
CA GLN A 162 -25.37 -3.40 -11.55
C GLN A 162 -26.74 -3.84 -11.08
N HIS A 163 -27.71 -2.94 -11.15
CA HIS A 163 -29.11 -3.28 -10.89
C HIS A 163 -29.64 -4.16 -12.03
N PRO A 164 -30.27 -5.31 -11.74
CA PRO A 164 -30.67 -6.28 -12.77
C PRO A 164 -31.70 -5.71 -13.75
N GLU A 165 -32.65 -4.90 -13.27
CA GLU A 165 -33.74 -4.35 -14.10
C GLU A 165 -33.35 -3.05 -14.81
N THR A 166 -32.97 -2.00 -14.06
CA THR A 166 -32.64 -0.67 -14.61
C THR A 166 -31.31 -0.63 -15.36
N GLN A 167 -30.45 -1.63 -15.19
CA GLN A 167 -29.08 -1.68 -15.71
C GLN A 167 -28.16 -0.56 -15.19
N GLU A 168 -28.62 0.23 -14.22
CA GLU A 168 -27.85 1.28 -13.56
C GLU A 168 -26.63 0.70 -12.86
N LYS A 169 -25.54 1.46 -12.89
CA LYS A 169 -24.24 1.04 -12.37
C LYS A 169 -23.80 1.96 -11.26
N ARG A 170 -23.34 1.36 -10.17
CA ARG A 170 -22.76 2.07 -9.02
C ARG A 170 -21.54 1.34 -8.52
N PHE A 171 -20.78 2.02 -7.67
CA PHE A 171 -19.64 1.42 -6.98
C PHE A 171 -19.97 1.19 -5.52
N ALA A 172 -19.33 0.19 -4.94
CA ALA A 172 -19.24 0.05 -3.50
C ALA A 172 -17.80 -0.22 -3.11
N PHE A 173 -17.38 0.33 -1.99
CA PHE A 173 -16.06 0.13 -1.41
C PHE A 173 -16.20 -0.60 -0.09
N ILE A 174 -15.43 -1.66 0.10
CA ILE A 174 -15.45 -2.48 1.30
C ILE A 174 -14.04 -2.45 1.90
N PRO A 175 -13.77 -1.54 2.86
CA PRO A 175 -12.54 -1.59 3.62
C PRO A 175 -12.43 -2.91 4.38
N LEU A 176 -11.24 -3.51 4.41
CA LEU A 176 -10.98 -4.79 5.06
C LEU A 176 -10.28 -4.57 6.40
N PRO A 177 -10.99 -4.69 7.54
CA PRO A 177 -10.42 -4.36 8.85
C PRO A 177 -9.22 -5.25 9.22
N GLU A 178 -8.19 -4.66 9.82
CA GLU A 178 -7.02 -5.40 10.30
C GLU A 178 -7.37 -6.43 11.38
N SER A 179 -8.44 -6.18 12.15
CA SER A 179 -8.93 -7.07 13.21
C SER A 179 -9.32 -8.46 12.71
N LEU A 180 -9.66 -8.62 11.44
CA LEU A 180 -9.94 -9.92 10.83
C LEU A 180 -8.68 -10.75 10.57
N GLY A 181 -7.51 -10.11 10.53
CA GLY A 181 -6.28 -10.69 10.03
C GLY A 181 -6.31 -10.91 8.51
N ARG A 182 -5.20 -10.60 7.84
CA ARG A 182 -5.14 -10.74 6.36
C ARG A 182 -5.02 -12.18 5.87
N ARG A 183 -4.62 -13.13 6.74
CA ARG A 183 -4.45 -14.54 6.40
C ARG A 183 -5.60 -15.34 7.00
N ILE A 184 -6.42 -15.96 6.15
CA ILE A 184 -7.54 -16.80 6.57
C ILE A 184 -7.15 -18.27 6.40
N PRO A 185 -6.78 -18.98 7.48
CA PRO A 185 -6.33 -20.36 7.39
C PRO A 185 -7.48 -21.32 7.05
N LEU A 186 -7.14 -22.43 6.38
CA LEU A 186 -8.05 -23.57 6.31
C LEU A 186 -8.19 -24.19 7.71
N THR A 187 -9.40 -24.65 8.05
CA THR A 187 -9.70 -25.27 9.35
C THR A 187 -8.74 -26.41 9.70
N ASN A 188 -8.33 -27.20 8.69
CA ASN A 188 -7.49 -28.38 8.89
C ASN A 188 -5.99 -28.15 8.64
N SER A 189 -5.58 -26.94 8.25
CA SER A 189 -4.18 -26.65 7.89
C SER A 189 -3.85 -25.18 8.16
N PRO A 190 -3.33 -24.82 9.35
CA PRO A 190 -3.05 -23.43 9.72
C PRO A 190 -1.94 -22.78 8.87
N THR A 191 -1.08 -23.58 8.23
CA THR A 191 -0.02 -23.13 7.31
C THR A 191 -0.51 -22.90 5.89
N THR A 192 -1.75 -23.29 5.58
CA THR A 192 -2.38 -23.10 4.27
C THR A 192 -3.54 -22.13 4.41
N PHE A 193 -3.48 -20.99 3.73
CA PHE A 193 -4.42 -19.90 3.92
C PHE A 193 -4.75 -19.19 2.61
N ILE A 194 -5.91 -18.56 2.54
CA ILE A 194 -6.28 -17.58 1.52
C ILE A 194 -6.10 -16.17 2.08
N LEU A 195 -5.88 -15.18 1.22
CA LEU A 195 -5.90 -13.79 1.65
C LEU A 195 -7.34 -13.32 1.89
N LEU A 196 -7.52 -12.44 2.87
CA LEU A 196 -8.84 -11.89 3.23
C LEU A 196 -9.52 -11.24 2.03
N GLU A 197 -8.80 -10.40 1.29
CA GLU A 197 -9.32 -9.70 0.13
C GLU A 197 -9.85 -10.63 -0.96
N ASP A 198 -9.18 -11.76 -1.18
CA ASP A 198 -9.57 -12.76 -2.16
C ASP A 198 -10.83 -13.51 -1.72
N LEU A 199 -10.91 -13.87 -0.42
CA LEU A 199 -12.08 -14.52 0.13
C LEU A 199 -13.32 -13.61 0.10
N VAL A 200 -13.15 -12.34 0.42
CA VAL A 200 -14.24 -11.35 0.32
C VAL A 200 -14.63 -11.13 -1.13
N ALA A 201 -13.68 -11.08 -2.07
CA ALA A 201 -13.97 -10.96 -3.50
C ALA A 201 -14.77 -12.15 -4.04
N LEU A 202 -14.42 -13.38 -3.64
CA LEU A 202 -15.13 -14.61 -4.01
C LEU A 202 -16.61 -14.60 -3.61
N HIS A 203 -16.94 -13.94 -2.50
CA HIS A 203 -18.27 -13.93 -1.93
C HIS A 203 -18.93 -12.54 -1.94
N ALA A 204 -18.37 -11.57 -2.68
CA ALA A 204 -18.82 -10.18 -2.67
C ALA A 204 -20.31 -10.02 -3.01
N SER A 205 -20.87 -10.89 -3.87
CA SER A 205 -22.30 -10.88 -4.23
C SER A 205 -23.23 -11.07 -3.02
N SER A 206 -22.78 -11.72 -1.94
CA SER A 206 -23.60 -11.90 -0.74
C SER A 206 -23.86 -10.60 0.02
N LEU A 207 -23.03 -9.57 -0.21
CA LEU A 207 -23.16 -8.25 0.43
C LEU A 207 -24.21 -7.35 -0.25
N PHE A 208 -24.67 -7.72 -1.45
CA PHE A 208 -25.57 -6.92 -2.28
C PHE A 208 -26.78 -7.74 -2.77
N PRO A 209 -27.67 -8.14 -1.85
CA PRO A 209 -28.84 -8.96 -2.21
C PRO A 209 -29.74 -8.22 -3.20
N GLY A 210 -30.09 -8.88 -4.30
CA GLY A 210 -30.93 -8.32 -5.37
C GLY A 210 -30.17 -7.54 -6.43
N GLU A 211 -28.85 -7.38 -6.31
CA GLU A 211 -28.01 -6.73 -7.31
C GLU A 211 -26.91 -7.67 -7.82
N ASN A 212 -26.34 -7.34 -8.99
CA ASN A 212 -25.28 -8.13 -9.60
C ASN A 212 -23.92 -7.46 -9.41
N VAL A 213 -23.00 -8.13 -8.71
CA VAL A 213 -21.58 -7.72 -8.70
C VAL A 213 -20.94 -8.17 -10.02
N THR A 214 -20.62 -7.20 -10.88
CA THR A 214 -20.10 -7.44 -12.23
C THR A 214 -18.58 -7.54 -12.30
N SER A 215 -17.88 -6.95 -11.33
CA SER A 215 -16.43 -7.01 -11.20
C SER A 215 -15.99 -6.54 -9.83
N THR A 216 -14.85 -7.07 -9.37
CA THR A 216 -14.18 -6.65 -8.15
C THR A 216 -12.74 -6.25 -8.42
N GLY A 217 -12.16 -5.43 -7.56
CA GLY A 217 -10.75 -5.05 -7.61
C GLY A 217 -10.24 -4.57 -6.26
N VAL A 218 -9.03 -4.94 -5.89
CA VAL A 218 -8.43 -4.57 -4.61
C VAL A 218 -7.50 -3.39 -4.80
N PHE A 219 -7.61 -2.39 -3.95
CA PHE A 219 -6.69 -1.26 -3.92
C PHE A 219 -6.40 -0.84 -2.48
N ARG A 220 -5.40 0.02 -2.32
CA ARG A 220 -5.02 0.61 -1.04
C ARG A 220 -4.67 2.08 -1.28
N LEU A 221 -5.04 2.93 -0.34
CA LEU A 221 -4.75 4.36 -0.41
C LEU A 221 -3.60 4.70 0.53
N THR A 222 -2.69 5.56 0.07
CA THR A 222 -1.71 6.21 0.95
C THR A 222 -2.06 7.68 0.99
N ARG A 223 -2.16 8.24 2.20
CA ARG A 223 -2.39 9.67 2.43
C ARG A 223 -1.13 10.27 3.03
N ASN A 224 -0.83 11.51 2.65
CA ASN A 224 0.23 12.28 3.30
C ASN A 224 0.01 12.27 4.82
N GLY A 225 1.09 12.14 5.58
CA GLY A 225 1.04 12.36 7.02
C GLY A 225 0.73 13.83 7.34
N ASP A 226 0.67 14.17 8.62
CA ASP A 226 0.74 15.57 9.06
C ASP A 226 2.15 16.09 8.74
N ILE A 227 2.35 16.52 7.50
CA ILE A 227 3.61 17.07 7.01
C ILE A 227 3.69 18.49 7.57
N THR A 228 4.25 18.65 8.77
CA THR A 228 4.84 19.93 9.14
C THR A 228 6.04 20.13 8.23
N VAL A 229 5.99 21.17 7.39
CA VAL A 229 7.07 21.52 6.44
C VAL A 229 8.30 22.09 7.19
N GLU A 230 8.44 21.83 8.49
CA GLU A 230 9.19 22.66 9.43
C GLU A 230 10.58 22.15 9.81
N GLU A 231 11.02 20.95 9.44
CA GLU A 231 12.30 20.44 9.97
C GLU A 231 13.53 20.61 9.07
N ASP A 232 13.41 21.01 7.80
CA ASP A 232 14.59 21.11 6.90
C ASP A 232 14.97 22.56 6.51
N ASN A 233 14.31 23.58 7.07
CA ASN A 233 14.62 25.01 6.84
C ASN A 233 15.32 25.67 8.06
N THR A 234 16.14 24.95 8.81
CA THR A 234 16.93 25.53 9.93
C THR A 234 18.02 26.52 9.48
N HIS A 235 18.13 26.83 8.19
CA HIS A 235 19.09 27.80 7.67
C HIS A 235 18.54 29.21 7.36
N ASP A 236 17.23 29.44 7.44
CA ASP A 236 16.63 30.73 7.01
C ASP A 236 15.95 31.53 8.14
N LEU A 237 16.02 31.05 9.40
CA LEU A 237 15.40 31.78 10.52
C LEU A 237 16.17 33.07 10.85
N ALA A 238 17.48 33.09 10.59
CA ALA A 238 18.32 34.26 10.84
C ALA A 238 18.10 35.36 9.80
N ASP A 239 17.98 34.98 8.53
CA ASP A 239 17.76 35.91 7.42
C ASP A 239 16.32 36.48 7.44
N GLU A 240 15.31 35.66 7.78
CA GLU A 240 13.93 36.14 8.00
C GLU A 240 13.80 37.07 9.23
N MET A 241 14.60 36.86 10.28
CA MET A 241 14.64 37.78 11.44
C MET A 241 15.32 39.12 11.11
N GLU A 242 16.28 39.14 10.19
CA GLU A 242 16.97 40.36 9.77
C GLU A 242 16.03 41.29 8.99
N GLU A 243 15.19 40.75 8.10
CA GLU A 243 14.17 41.54 7.38
C GLU A 243 13.15 42.20 8.33
N VAL A 244 12.71 41.50 9.37
CA VAL A 244 11.77 42.03 10.37
C VAL A 244 12.40 43.13 11.25
N LEU A 245 13.71 43.05 11.51
CA LEU A 245 14.44 44.05 12.28
C LEU A 245 14.77 45.30 11.44
N THR A 246 15.01 45.14 10.13
CA THR A 246 15.29 46.27 9.23
C THR A 246 14.03 47.08 8.92
N ALA A 247 12.85 46.46 8.92
CA ALA A 247 11.55 47.13 8.78
C ALA A 247 11.12 47.95 10.02
N ARG A 248 11.87 47.90 11.12
CA ARG A 248 11.64 48.69 12.35
C ARG A 248 12.62 49.86 12.52
N ARG A 249 13.30 50.27 11.45
CA ARG A 249 14.16 51.47 11.43
C ARG A 249 13.66 52.52 10.44
#